data_AF-A0A016QLS1-F1
#
_entry.id   AF-A0A016QLS1-F1
#
_cell.length_a   1.000
_cell.length_b   1.000
_cell.length_c   1.000
_cell.angle_alpha   90.00
_cell.angle_beta   90.00
_cell.angle_gamma   90.00
#
_symmetry.space_group_name_H-M   'P 1'
#
loop_
_entity.id
_entity.type
_entity.pdbx_description
1 polymer ?
#
loop_
_entity_poly.entity_id
_entity_poly.type
_entity_poly.pdbx_seq_one_letter_code
_entity_poly.pdbx_strand_id
1 'polypeptide(L)'
;MVYFLPAVIVAAALGYSERHLYRLTAELRGAGLLDARGHVAQVGKLRRYSGTLWAVKLRPEAVRPRLRWWDFRHDWRPDFAEDYHGERGAFRAVQDVMSEPLDLKGQIGRLIALAQQWAAVPGMAKTPVEGGSDMRLGAGLRAVAAQLPALIGMHPRQRHRAVSALAAEIAHTLNEPGRFRQHCASIYAALTEENEQRPGLRLLALQLERLAVDLAEVAPWRKPGAVLAARLRPA
;
A
#
# COMPACT_ATOMS: atom_id res chain seq x y z
N MET A 1 1.69 -10.28 0.92
CA MET A 1 2.47 -10.98 -0.13
C MET A 1 2.53 -10.07 -1.35
N VAL A 2 3.66 -10.04 -2.08
CA VAL A 2 3.84 -9.22 -3.28
C VAL A 2 3.86 -10.11 -4.51
N TYR A 3 3.18 -9.69 -5.57
CA TYR A 3 3.10 -10.35 -6.86
C TYR A 3 3.44 -9.36 -7.96
N PHE A 4 4.08 -9.83 -9.03
CA PHE A 4 4.17 -9.10 -10.28
C PHE A 4 3.12 -9.64 -11.25
N LEU A 5 2.27 -8.75 -11.75
CA LEU A 5 1.28 -9.10 -12.77
C LEU A 5 0.87 -7.83 -13.53
N PRO A 6 1.00 -7.77 -14.87
CA PRO A 6 0.55 -6.62 -15.64
C PRO A 6 -0.94 -6.32 -15.45
N ALA A 7 -1.27 -5.05 -15.19
CA ALA A 7 -2.66 -4.61 -14.98
C ALA A 7 -3.61 -4.98 -16.13
N VAL A 8 -3.13 -4.97 -17.38
CA VAL A 8 -3.94 -5.36 -18.55
C VAL A 8 -4.43 -6.81 -18.47
N ILE A 9 -3.60 -7.74 -17.97
CA ILE A 9 -3.97 -9.15 -17.82
C ILE A 9 -5.01 -9.29 -16.72
N VAL A 10 -4.84 -8.59 -15.59
CA VAL A 10 -5.81 -8.57 -14.49
C VAL A 10 -7.15 -7.99 -14.96
N ALA A 11 -7.12 -6.90 -15.71
CA ALA A 11 -8.31 -6.24 -16.22
C ALA A 11 -9.08 -7.20 -17.14
N ALA A 12 -8.40 -7.81 -18.10
CA ALA A 12 -9.00 -8.78 -19.01
C ALA A 12 -9.58 -9.99 -18.27
N ALA A 13 -8.83 -10.61 -17.36
CA ALA A 13 -9.28 -11.77 -16.60
C ALA A 13 -10.51 -11.48 -15.72
N LEU A 14 -10.67 -10.23 -15.24
CA LEU A 14 -11.83 -9.80 -14.46
C LEU A 14 -12.98 -9.23 -15.31
N GLY A 15 -12.84 -9.17 -16.64
CA GLY A 15 -13.83 -8.57 -17.53
C GLY A 15 -13.96 -7.04 -17.36
N TYR A 16 -12.89 -6.36 -16.91
CA TYR A 16 -12.86 -4.92 -16.73
C TYR A 16 -11.99 -4.24 -17.78
N SER A 17 -12.27 -2.96 -18.04
CA SER A 17 -11.31 -2.08 -18.70
C SER A 17 -10.19 -1.70 -17.71
N GLU A 18 -9.01 -1.35 -18.23
CA GLU A 18 -7.89 -0.89 -17.40
C GLU A 18 -8.28 0.32 -16.52
N ARG A 19 -9.07 1.25 -17.08
CA ARG A 19 -9.58 2.41 -16.35
C ARG A 19 -10.44 2.00 -15.15
N HIS A 20 -11.31 1.00 -15.31
CA HIS A 20 -12.09 0.45 -14.20
C HIS A 20 -11.20 -0.24 -13.18
N LEU A 21 -10.21 -1.01 -13.62
CA LEU A 21 -9.27 -1.66 -12.72
C LEU A 21 -8.50 -0.62 -11.88
N TYR A 22 -8.02 0.48 -12.46
CA TYR A 22 -7.32 1.52 -11.71
C TYR A 22 -8.20 2.20 -10.67
N ARG A 23 -9.49 2.43 -10.97
CA ARG A 23 -10.44 2.96 -9.99
C ARG A 23 -10.64 2.00 -8.82
N LEU A 24 -10.93 0.72 -9.11
CA LEU A 24 -11.09 -0.32 -8.08
C LEU A 24 -9.82 -0.49 -7.25
N THR A 25 -8.66 -0.43 -7.89
CA THR A 25 -7.36 -0.49 -7.20
C THR A 25 -7.21 0.67 -6.21
N ALA A 26 -7.65 1.88 -6.55
CA ALA A 26 -7.61 3.01 -5.63
C ALA A 26 -8.54 2.81 -4.42
N GLU A 27 -9.74 2.27 -4.64
CA GLU A 27 -10.71 1.95 -3.58
C GLU A 27 -10.18 0.86 -2.63
N LEU A 28 -9.69 -0.25 -3.19
CA LEU A 28 -9.08 -1.35 -2.43
C LEU A 28 -7.82 -0.90 -1.68
N ARG A 29 -7.04 0.00 -2.27
CA ARG A 29 -5.92 0.65 -1.57
C ARG A 29 -6.42 1.49 -0.41
N GLY A 30 -7.48 2.28 -0.60
CA GLY A 30 -8.12 3.08 0.45
C GLY A 30 -8.62 2.23 1.62
N ALA A 31 -9.22 1.08 1.32
CA ALA A 31 -9.67 0.09 2.29
C ALA A 31 -8.54 -0.70 2.97
N GLY A 32 -7.29 -0.53 2.51
CA GLY A 32 -6.13 -1.23 3.07
C GLY A 32 -6.08 -2.72 2.71
N LEU A 33 -6.72 -3.12 1.62
CA LEU A 33 -6.76 -4.50 1.12
C LEU A 33 -5.62 -4.79 0.14
N LEU A 34 -5.10 -3.77 -0.53
CA LEU A 34 -3.92 -3.89 -1.39
C LEU A 34 -3.04 -2.62 -1.39
N ASP A 35 -1.81 -2.76 -1.87
CA ASP A 35 -1.02 -1.67 -2.44
C ASP A 35 -0.57 -2.11 -3.84
N ALA A 36 -0.47 -1.17 -4.77
CA ALA A 36 -0.14 -1.49 -6.15
C ALA A 36 0.62 -0.35 -6.79
N ARG A 37 1.66 -0.64 -7.58
CA ARG A 37 2.43 0.39 -8.30
C ARG A 37 3.03 -0.18 -9.57
N GLY A 38 3.18 0.68 -10.58
CA GLY A 38 3.87 0.32 -11.81
C GLY A 38 5.31 -0.09 -11.53
N HIS A 39 5.71 -1.18 -12.17
CA HIS A 39 7.08 -1.66 -12.20
C HIS A 39 7.73 -1.26 -13.52
N VAL A 40 8.99 -0.86 -13.45
CA VAL A 40 9.76 -0.39 -14.60
C VAL A 40 11.02 -1.21 -14.68
N ALA A 41 11.17 -1.94 -15.78
CA ALA A 41 12.39 -2.66 -16.11
C ALA A 41 13.31 -1.80 -16.99
N GLN A 42 14.58 -2.14 -16.98
CA GLN A 42 15.57 -1.52 -17.86
C GLN A 42 15.78 -2.40 -19.10
N VAL A 43 15.62 -1.81 -20.28
CA VAL A 43 15.87 -2.47 -21.58
C VAL A 43 16.94 -1.65 -22.29
N GLY A 44 18.18 -2.14 -22.28
CA GLY A 44 19.35 -1.38 -22.70
C GLY A 44 19.52 -0.10 -21.88
N LYS A 45 19.45 1.07 -22.54
CA LYS A 45 19.52 2.41 -21.90
C LYS A 45 18.15 3.00 -21.54
N LEU A 46 17.05 2.30 -21.87
CA LEU A 46 15.70 2.81 -21.70
C LEU A 46 15.03 2.20 -20.47
N ARG A 47 14.20 3.01 -19.81
CA ARG A 47 13.32 2.56 -18.73
C ARG A 47 11.92 2.36 -19.30
N ARG A 48 11.40 1.15 -19.20
CA ARG A 48 10.11 0.76 -19.80
C ARG A 48 9.21 0.11 -18.76
N TYR A 49 7.93 0.44 -18.83
CA TYR A 49 6.92 -0.17 -17.98
C TYR A 49 6.82 -1.66 -18.31
N SER A 50 7.11 -2.51 -17.33
CA SER A 50 7.07 -3.96 -17.53
C SER A 50 5.84 -4.62 -16.94
N GLY A 51 5.18 -3.98 -15.98
CA GLY A 51 3.97 -4.50 -15.36
C GLY A 51 3.62 -3.77 -14.07
N THR A 52 2.84 -4.42 -13.22
CA THR A 52 2.41 -3.85 -11.93
C THR A 52 2.81 -4.79 -10.81
N LEU A 53 3.33 -4.22 -9.72
CA LEU A 53 3.46 -4.94 -8.46
C LEU A 53 2.18 -4.80 -7.65
N TRP A 54 1.74 -5.89 -7.04
CA TRP A 54 0.55 -5.99 -6.22
C TRP A 54 0.92 -6.58 -4.86
N ALA A 55 0.83 -5.77 -3.81
CA ALA A 55 0.88 -6.25 -2.44
C ALA A 55 -0.57 -6.50 -1.98
N VAL A 56 -0.94 -7.75 -1.71
CA VAL A 56 -2.32 -8.12 -1.38
C VAL A 56 -2.43 -8.62 0.06
N LYS A 57 -3.51 -8.23 0.74
CA LYS A 57 -3.91 -8.71 2.07
C LYS A 57 -4.69 -10.01 1.90
N LEU A 58 -4.13 -11.12 2.37
CA LEU A 58 -4.75 -12.44 2.24
C LEU A 58 -5.57 -12.86 3.48
N ARG A 59 -5.29 -12.27 4.65
CA ARG A 59 -6.01 -12.59 5.89
C ARG A 59 -6.61 -11.33 6.50
N PRO A 60 -7.82 -11.38 7.09
CA PRO A 60 -8.47 -10.22 7.69
C PRO A 60 -7.63 -9.53 8.78
N GLU A 61 -6.92 -10.31 9.59
CA GLU A 61 -6.04 -9.87 10.68
C GLU A 61 -4.66 -9.44 10.20
N ALA A 62 -4.30 -9.76 8.94
CA ALA A 62 -3.04 -9.34 8.38
C ALA A 62 -3.01 -7.81 8.25
N VAL A 63 -1.84 -7.25 8.42
CA VAL A 63 -1.67 -5.81 8.38
C VAL A 63 -1.77 -5.31 6.93
N ARG A 64 -2.08 -4.03 6.77
CA ARG A 64 -2.17 -3.37 5.47
C ARG A 64 -0.94 -3.67 4.61
N PRO A 65 -1.13 -4.24 3.41
CA PRO A 65 -0.03 -4.57 2.51
C PRO A 65 0.58 -3.27 1.97
N ARG A 66 1.91 -3.26 1.81
CA ARG A 66 2.64 -2.10 1.30
C ARG A 66 3.80 -2.55 0.44
N LEU A 67 3.95 -1.92 -0.72
CA LEU A 67 5.14 -2.10 -1.55
C LEU A 67 6.31 -1.31 -0.97
N ARG A 68 7.46 -1.97 -0.90
CA ARG A 68 8.71 -1.48 -0.35
C ARG A 68 9.67 -1.19 -1.48
N TRP A 69 10.70 -0.36 -1.21
CA TRP A 69 11.63 0.05 -2.26
C TRP A 69 12.42 -1.12 -2.86
N TRP A 70 12.69 -2.17 -2.09
CA TRP A 70 13.40 -3.35 -2.57
C TRP A 70 12.54 -4.24 -3.46
N ASP A 71 11.22 -4.20 -3.30
CA ASP A 71 10.31 -4.87 -4.23
C ASP A 71 10.56 -4.34 -5.64
N PHE A 72 10.85 -3.04 -5.82
CA PHE A 72 11.17 -2.46 -7.14
C PHE A 72 12.60 -2.72 -7.63
N ARG A 73 13.48 -3.28 -6.78
CA ARG A 73 14.83 -3.68 -7.21
C ARG A 73 14.90 -5.13 -7.65
N HIS A 74 13.90 -5.92 -7.28
CA HIS A 74 13.82 -7.30 -7.70
C HIS A 74 13.55 -7.37 -9.20
N ASP A 75 14.27 -8.24 -9.89
CA ASP A 75 14.06 -8.45 -11.32
C ASP A 75 12.90 -9.42 -11.53
N TRP A 76 11.68 -8.87 -11.46
CA TRP A 76 10.45 -9.63 -11.59
C TRP A 76 10.25 -10.25 -12.97
N ARG A 77 11.00 -9.81 -13.98
CA ARG A 77 10.77 -10.17 -15.37
C ARG A 77 12.09 -10.13 -16.17
N PRO A 78 13.00 -11.10 -15.94
CA PRO A 78 14.33 -11.10 -16.54
C PRO A 78 14.29 -11.23 -18.07
N ASP A 79 13.23 -11.83 -18.62
CA ASP A 79 12.93 -11.98 -20.05
C ASP A 79 12.26 -10.75 -20.68
N PHE A 80 12.00 -9.69 -19.91
CA PHE A 80 11.25 -8.52 -20.42
C PHE A 80 11.90 -7.84 -21.62
N ALA A 81 13.23 -7.83 -21.70
CA ALA A 81 13.94 -7.24 -22.84
C ALA A 81 13.62 -7.97 -24.14
N GLU A 82 13.58 -9.30 -24.11
CA GLU A 82 13.24 -10.13 -25.28
C GLU A 82 11.80 -9.89 -25.72
N ASP A 83 10.87 -9.86 -24.78
CA ASP A 83 9.46 -9.61 -25.07
C ASP A 83 9.19 -8.19 -25.59
N TYR A 84 9.94 -7.20 -25.09
CA TYR A 84 9.86 -5.84 -25.60
C TYR A 84 10.32 -5.75 -27.05
N HIS A 85 11.40 -6.43 -27.41
CA HIS A 85 11.93 -6.43 -28.78
C HIS A 85 11.13 -7.33 -29.73
N GLY A 86 10.58 -8.44 -29.24
CA GLY A 86 9.77 -9.36 -30.02
C GLY A 86 8.29 -9.01 -30.13
N GLU A 87 7.86 -7.86 -29.58
CA GLU A 87 6.45 -7.42 -29.51
C GLU A 87 5.50 -8.41 -28.80
N ARG A 88 6.04 -9.27 -27.93
CA ARG A 88 5.31 -10.31 -27.17
C ARG A 88 4.85 -9.82 -25.81
N GLY A 89 4.44 -8.55 -25.73
CA GLY A 89 4.04 -7.91 -24.48
C GLY A 89 2.73 -8.45 -23.90
N ALA A 90 2.44 -8.07 -22.65
CA ALA A 90 1.24 -8.50 -21.93
C ALA A 90 -0.07 -8.20 -22.68
N PHE A 91 -0.13 -7.05 -23.35
CA PHE A 91 -1.28 -6.69 -24.18
C PHE A 91 -1.47 -7.65 -25.35
N ARG A 92 -0.37 -8.04 -26.02
CA ARG A 92 -0.43 -8.98 -27.14
C ARG A 92 -0.88 -10.36 -26.68
N ALA A 93 -0.34 -10.85 -25.57
CA ALA A 93 -0.78 -12.12 -24.98
C ALA A 93 -2.28 -12.13 -24.64
N VAL A 94 -2.83 -11.02 -24.14
CA VAL A 94 -4.28 -10.88 -23.94
C VAL A 94 -5.03 -10.89 -25.27
N GLN A 95 -4.56 -10.15 -26.28
CA GLN A 95 -5.19 -10.14 -27.60
C GLN A 95 -5.22 -11.52 -28.24
N ASP A 96 -4.13 -12.29 -28.13
CA ASP A 96 -4.04 -13.62 -28.70
C ASP A 96 -5.12 -14.52 -28.08
N VAL A 97 -5.27 -14.51 -26.74
CA VAL A 97 -6.34 -15.25 -26.03
C VAL A 97 -7.73 -14.77 -26.45
N MET A 98 -7.94 -13.46 -26.56
CA MET A 98 -9.24 -12.89 -26.96
C MET A 98 -9.61 -13.20 -28.42
N SER A 99 -8.61 -13.54 -29.25
CA SER A 99 -8.80 -13.91 -30.66
C SER A 99 -9.00 -15.41 -30.86
N GLU A 100 -8.79 -16.22 -29.81
CA GLU A 100 -9.07 -17.66 -29.86
C GLU A 100 -10.60 -17.88 -30.05
N PRO A 101 -11.02 -18.85 -30.89
CA PRO A 101 -12.42 -19.14 -31.16
C PRO A 101 -13.06 -19.94 -30.00
N LEU A 102 -13.07 -19.32 -28.82
CA LEU A 102 -13.59 -19.87 -27.57
C LEU A 102 -14.88 -19.15 -27.19
N ASP A 103 -15.73 -19.85 -26.44
CA ASP A 103 -16.86 -19.23 -25.77
C ASP A 103 -16.36 -18.32 -24.63
N LEU A 104 -17.25 -17.45 -24.12
CA LEU A 104 -16.89 -16.49 -23.07
C LEU A 104 -16.29 -17.18 -21.83
N LYS A 105 -16.83 -18.34 -21.45
CA LYS A 105 -16.33 -19.12 -20.31
C LYS A 105 -14.93 -19.66 -20.56
N GLY A 106 -14.67 -20.20 -21.76
CA GLY A 106 -13.36 -20.65 -22.21
C GLY A 106 -12.36 -19.50 -22.24
N GLN A 107 -12.73 -18.34 -22.78
CA GLN A 107 -11.88 -17.15 -22.81
C GLN A 107 -11.49 -16.69 -21.40
N ILE A 108 -12.45 -16.59 -20.46
CA ILE A 108 -12.17 -16.23 -19.07
C ILE A 108 -11.22 -17.26 -18.43
N GLY A 109 -11.45 -18.56 -18.65
CA GLY A 109 -10.58 -19.61 -18.15
C GLY A 109 -9.14 -19.48 -18.66
N ARG A 110 -8.96 -19.18 -19.95
CA ARG A 110 -7.65 -18.95 -20.56
C ARG A 110 -6.97 -17.69 -20.03
N LEU A 111 -7.70 -16.60 -19.83
CA LEU A 111 -7.17 -15.37 -19.25
C LEU A 111 -6.73 -15.55 -17.79
N ILE A 112 -7.47 -16.33 -17.00
CA ILE A 112 -7.07 -16.68 -15.63
C ILE A 112 -5.79 -17.53 -15.65
N ALA A 113 -5.71 -18.53 -16.54
CA ALA A 113 -4.50 -19.35 -16.69
C ALA A 113 -3.29 -18.50 -17.11
N LEU A 114 -3.48 -17.57 -18.05
CA LEU A 114 -2.45 -16.59 -18.44
C LEU A 114 -2.01 -15.74 -17.24
N ALA A 115 -2.94 -15.23 -16.45
CA ALA A 115 -2.64 -14.46 -15.26
C ALA A 115 -1.83 -15.26 -14.23
N GLN A 116 -2.19 -16.52 -14.00
CA GLN A 116 -1.46 -17.42 -13.11
C GLN A 116 -0.05 -17.69 -13.61
N GLN A 117 0.12 -17.95 -14.91
CA GLN A 117 1.43 -18.18 -15.52
C GLN A 117 2.34 -16.96 -15.36
N TRP A 118 1.82 -15.77 -15.66
CA TRP A 118 2.58 -14.52 -15.55
C TRP A 118 2.90 -14.13 -14.10
N ALA A 119 2.00 -14.45 -13.16
CA ALA A 119 2.25 -14.25 -11.74
C ALA A 119 3.28 -15.25 -11.17
N ALA A 120 3.49 -16.39 -11.84
CA ALA A 120 4.29 -17.50 -11.35
C ALA A 120 5.73 -17.56 -11.91
N VAL A 121 6.19 -16.57 -12.70
CA VAL A 121 7.48 -16.50 -13.43
C VAL A 121 8.42 -17.68 -13.14
N PRO A 122 8.48 -18.68 -14.03
CA PRO A 122 9.34 -19.84 -13.88
C PRO A 122 10.82 -19.40 -13.83
N GLY A 123 11.57 -19.88 -12.83
CA GLY A 123 13.02 -19.59 -12.70
C GLY A 123 13.38 -18.54 -11.66
N MET A 124 12.41 -17.88 -11.02
CA MET A 124 12.70 -17.06 -9.86
C MET A 124 13.06 -17.95 -8.66
N ALA A 125 14.25 -17.78 -8.10
CA ALA A 125 14.54 -18.22 -6.74
C ALA A 125 13.50 -17.52 -5.84
N LYS A 126 12.46 -18.28 -5.47
CA LYS A 126 11.45 -17.91 -4.50
C LYS A 126 12.14 -17.74 -3.14
N THR A 127 12.81 -16.62 -2.94
CA THR A 127 12.59 -15.93 -1.68
C THR A 127 11.40 -15.04 -1.99
N PRO A 128 10.14 -15.48 -1.76
CA PRO A 128 9.07 -14.52 -1.67
C PRO A 128 9.60 -13.46 -0.71
N VAL A 129 9.62 -12.19 -1.14
CA VAL A 129 9.87 -11.13 -0.19
C VAL A 129 8.80 -11.35 0.87
N GLU A 130 9.22 -11.84 2.04
CA GLU A 130 8.31 -12.06 3.15
C GLU A 130 7.54 -10.76 3.25
N GLY A 131 6.22 -10.88 3.27
CA GLY A 131 5.35 -9.74 3.47
C GLY A 131 5.62 -9.22 4.87
N GLY A 132 6.73 -8.49 5.03
CA GLY A 132 7.05 -7.71 6.18
C GLY A 132 5.95 -6.69 6.20
N SER A 133 4.93 -6.97 7.00
CA SER A 133 4.35 -5.87 7.71
C SER A 133 5.11 -5.77 9.01
N ASP A 134 6.14 -4.92 9.02
CA ASP A 134 6.77 -4.50 10.28
C ASP A 134 5.80 -3.59 11.06
N MET A 135 4.64 -3.24 10.48
CA MET A 135 3.57 -2.60 11.21
C MET A 135 2.88 -3.67 12.06
N ARG A 136 3.22 -3.73 13.35
CA ARG A 136 2.36 -4.37 14.35
C ARG A 136 1.16 -3.46 14.55
N LEU A 137 0.01 -3.81 13.97
CA LEU A 137 -1.24 -3.13 14.31
C LEU A 137 -1.80 -3.71 15.61
N GLY A 138 -2.35 -2.88 16.49
CA GLY A 138 -3.01 -3.31 17.73
C GLY A 138 -2.31 -2.90 19.03
N ALA A 139 -1.36 -1.98 18.98
CA ALA A 139 -0.76 -1.38 20.17
C ALA A 139 -1.65 -0.28 20.78
N GLY A 140 -2.55 0.31 19.98
CA GLY A 140 -3.52 1.32 20.40
C GLY A 140 -2.92 2.74 20.55
N LEU A 141 -3.78 3.71 20.85
CA LEU A 141 -3.41 5.14 20.88
C LEU A 141 -2.32 5.47 21.92
N ARG A 142 -2.35 4.82 23.10
CA ARG A 142 -1.34 5.02 24.15
C ARG A 142 0.05 4.58 23.71
N ALA A 143 0.14 3.42 23.07
CA ALA A 143 1.42 2.94 22.55
C ALA A 143 1.95 3.82 21.41
N VAL A 144 1.07 4.41 20.59
CA VAL A 144 1.45 5.42 19.61
C VAL A 144 1.99 6.67 20.31
N ALA A 145 1.29 7.18 21.33
CA ALA A 145 1.70 8.35 22.10
C ALA A 145 3.09 8.17 22.73
N ALA A 146 3.37 7.00 23.30
CA ALA A 146 4.67 6.66 23.88
C ALA A 146 5.82 6.62 22.84
N GLN A 147 5.52 6.33 21.57
CA GLN A 147 6.53 6.23 20.50
C GLN A 147 6.81 7.56 19.79
N LEU A 148 5.89 8.53 19.85
CA LEU A 148 6.04 9.81 19.14
C LEU A 148 7.35 10.56 19.47
N PRO A 149 7.79 10.68 20.74
CA PRO A 149 9.02 11.41 21.06
C PRO A 149 10.26 10.84 20.38
N ALA A 150 10.31 9.53 20.12
CA ALA A 150 11.46 8.89 19.49
C ALA A 150 11.68 9.35 18.04
N LEU A 151 10.67 9.93 17.39
CA LEU A 151 10.77 10.39 15.99
C LEU A 151 11.81 11.50 15.78
N ILE A 152 12.07 12.31 16.81
CA ILE A 152 13.00 13.45 16.72
C ILE A 152 14.43 13.00 16.42
N GLY A 153 14.87 11.92 17.08
CA GLY A 153 16.22 11.36 16.95
C GLY A 153 16.40 10.44 15.73
N MET A 154 15.32 10.11 15.01
CA MET A 154 15.42 9.20 13.87
C MET A 154 15.98 9.90 12.64
N HIS A 155 16.80 9.17 11.87
CA HIS A 155 17.26 9.60 10.55
C HIS A 155 16.07 9.81 9.59
N PRO A 156 16.07 10.83 8.71
CA PRO A 156 14.91 11.17 7.86
C PRO A 156 14.30 10.00 7.06
N ARG A 157 15.16 9.13 6.51
CA ARG A 157 14.71 7.92 5.77
C ARG A 157 13.93 6.93 6.64
N GLN A 158 14.30 6.78 7.92
CA GLN A 158 13.62 5.90 8.87
C GLN A 158 12.38 6.60 9.45
N ARG A 159 12.48 7.90 9.72
CA ARG A 159 11.39 8.73 10.23
C ARG A 159 10.13 8.63 9.38
N HIS A 160 10.24 8.71 8.04
CA HIS A 160 9.07 8.59 7.17
C HIS A 160 8.34 7.24 7.31
N ARG A 161 9.09 6.15 7.53
CA ARG A 161 8.49 4.83 7.77
C ARG A 161 7.81 4.77 9.14
N ALA A 162 8.47 5.27 10.18
CA ALA A 162 7.91 5.33 11.53
C ALA A 162 6.63 6.18 11.57
N VAL A 163 6.64 7.37 10.95
CA VAL A 163 5.44 8.22 10.81
C VAL A 163 4.31 7.48 10.11
N SER A 164 4.60 6.79 9.00
CA SER A 164 3.59 5.99 8.30
C SER A 164 3.02 4.87 9.19
N ALA A 165 3.85 4.21 9.99
CA ALA A 165 3.41 3.14 10.87
C ALA A 165 2.51 3.66 11.99
N LEU A 166 2.93 4.72 12.67
CA LEU A 166 2.15 5.37 13.74
C LEU A 166 0.82 5.94 13.20
N ALA A 167 0.83 6.58 12.04
CA ALA A 167 -0.39 7.10 11.42
C ALA A 167 -1.36 6.00 10.99
N ALA A 168 -0.85 4.85 10.52
CA ALA A 168 -1.67 3.69 10.22
C ALA A 168 -2.32 3.12 11.49
N GLU A 169 -1.56 3.06 12.59
CA GLU A 169 -2.06 2.61 13.88
C GLU A 169 -3.15 3.53 14.44
N ILE A 170 -2.99 4.86 14.34
CA ILE A 170 -4.04 5.81 14.71
C ILE A 170 -5.29 5.58 13.85
N ALA A 171 -5.13 5.54 12.52
CA ALA A 171 -6.25 5.35 11.60
C ALA A 171 -7.00 4.03 11.88
N HIS A 172 -6.26 2.97 12.22
CA HIS A 172 -6.83 1.67 12.56
C HIS A 172 -7.56 1.70 13.90
N THR A 173 -6.91 2.22 14.95
CA THR A 173 -7.47 2.28 16.31
C THR A 173 -8.75 3.13 16.37
N LEU A 174 -8.83 4.18 15.56
CA LEU A 174 -10.00 5.05 15.47
C LEU A 174 -11.08 4.54 14.49
N ASN A 175 -10.84 3.40 13.82
CA ASN A 175 -11.69 2.88 12.74
C ASN A 175 -11.93 3.92 11.60
N GLU A 176 -10.90 4.71 11.28
CA GLU A 176 -10.91 5.77 10.27
C GLU A 176 -9.84 5.55 9.17
N PRO A 177 -9.85 4.42 8.42
CA PRO A 177 -8.79 4.09 7.47
C PRO A 177 -8.61 5.12 6.35
N GLY A 178 -9.69 5.79 5.94
CA GLY A 178 -9.66 6.87 4.94
C GLY A 178 -8.90 8.13 5.39
N ARG A 179 -8.60 8.28 6.69
CA ARG A 179 -7.91 9.45 7.26
C ARG A 179 -6.43 9.23 7.52
N PHE A 180 -5.87 8.12 7.03
CA PHE A 180 -4.43 7.84 7.12
C PHE A 180 -3.54 9.03 6.73
N ARG A 181 -3.79 9.69 5.60
CA ARG A 181 -2.99 10.84 5.14
C ARG A 181 -3.09 12.03 6.09
N GLN A 182 -4.27 12.24 6.67
CA GLN A 182 -4.50 13.30 7.64
C GLN A 182 -3.67 13.04 8.91
N HIS A 183 -3.64 11.80 9.41
CA HIS A 183 -2.81 11.46 10.57
C HIS A 183 -1.31 11.59 10.27
N CYS A 184 -0.85 11.18 9.08
CA CYS A 184 0.52 11.47 8.65
C CYS A 184 0.82 12.98 8.69
N ALA A 185 -0.09 13.80 8.16
CA ALA A 185 0.06 15.25 8.15
C ALA A 185 0.12 15.82 9.58
N SER A 186 -0.73 15.34 10.50
CA SER A 186 -0.69 15.77 11.91
C SER A 186 0.63 15.41 12.60
N ILE A 187 1.17 14.21 12.39
CA ILE A 187 2.47 13.82 12.95
C ILE A 187 3.60 14.66 12.33
N TYR A 188 3.54 14.96 11.04
CA TYR A 188 4.51 15.84 10.39
C TYR A 188 4.42 17.28 10.88
N ALA A 189 3.22 17.82 11.09
CA ALA A 189 3.04 19.15 11.67
C ALA A 189 3.65 19.21 13.08
N ALA A 190 3.36 18.21 13.92
CA ALA A 190 3.96 18.09 15.25
C ALA A 190 5.50 17.98 15.22
N LEU A 191 6.06 17.27 14.23
CA LEU A 191 7.51 17.21 14.01
C LEU A 191 8.08 18.57 13.59
N THR A 192 7.39 19.31 12.72
CA THR A 192 7.80 20.65 12.31
C THR A 192 7.80 21.60 13.51
N GLU A 193 6.76 21.58 14.32
CA GLU A 193 6.68 22.33 15.58
C GLU A 193 7.86 22.02 16.52
N GLU A 194 8.18 20.74 16.71
CA GLU A 194 9.32 20.33 17.54
C GLU A 194 10.67 20.86 17.01
N ASN A 195 10.86 20.87 15.69
CA ASN A 195 12.07 21.45 15.08
C ASN A 195 12.12 22.97 15.25
N GLU A 196 10.98 23.63 15.39
CA GLU A 196 10.84 25.06 15.71
C GLU A 196 10.87 25.33 17.22
N GLN A 197 11.30 24.36 18.03
CA GLN A 197 11.36 24.44 19.50
C GLN A 197 9.99 24.64 20.18
N ARG A 198 8.90 24.28 19.50
CA ARG A 198 7.55 24.22 20.05
C ARG A 198 7.23 22.75 20.41
N PRO A 199 6.53 22.45 21.51
CA PRO A 199 6.38 21.07 22.00
C PRO A 199 5.32 20.25 21.22
N GLY A 200 5.39 20.24 19.89
CA GLY A 200 4.37 19.66 19.00
C GLY A 200 4.20 18.15 19.16
N LEU A 201 5.30 17.40 19.24
CA LEU A 201 5.23 15.94 19.43
C LEU A 201 4.66 15.59 20.80
N ARG A 202 5.04 16.36 21.84
CA ARG A 202 4.54 16.19 23.20
C ARG A 202 3.05 16.51 23.29
N LEU A 203 2.61 17.60 22.65
CA LEU A 203 1.19 17.97 22.58
C LEU A 203 0.37 16.89 21.87
N LEU A 204 0.85 16.39 20.73
CA LEU A 204 0.17 15.31 20.02
C LEU A 204 0.06 14.03 20.88
N ALA A 205 1.13 13.64 21.57
CA ALA A 205 1.12 12.49 22.47
C ALA A 205 0.09 12.65 23.59
N LEU A 206 0.04 13.82 24.24
CA LEU A 206 -0.94 14.11 25.28
C LEU A 206 -2.39 14.06 24.77
N GLN A 207 -2.65 14.57 23.57
CA GLN A 207 -3.99 14.52 22.98
C GLN A 207 -4.40 13.10 22.59
N LEU A 208 -3.46 12.25 22.15
CA LEU A 208 -3.71 10.83 21.89
C LEU A 208 -3.99 10.06 23.18
N GLU A 209 -3.24 10.31 24.26
CA GLU A 209 -3.52 9.74 25.59
C GLU A 209 -4.90 10.14 26.09
N ARG A 210 -5.24 11.43 26.00
CA ARG A 210 -6.56 11.91 26.39
C ARG A 210 -7.66 11.26 25.57
N LEU A 211 -7.49 11.20 24.25
CA LEU A 211 -8.45 10.54 23.36
C LEU A 211 -8.62 9.05 23.70
N ALA A 212 -7.55 8.36 24.08
CA ALA A 212 -7.62 6.97 24.51
C ALA A 212 -8.47 6.78 25.78
N VAL A 213 -8.32 7.69 26.75
CA VAL A 213 -9.15 7.72 27.97
C VAL A 213 -10.61 7.97 27.60
N ASP A 214 -10.89 8.99 26.78
CA ASP A 214 -12.26 9.33 26.41
C ASP A 214 -12.97 8.19 25.65
N LEU A 215 -12.25 7.45 24.80
CA LEU A 215 -12.78 6.27 24.13
C LEU A 215 -13.08 5.12 25.10
N ALA A 216 -12.24 4.92 26.12
CA ALA A 216 -12.47 3.93 27.17
C ALA A 216 -13.69 4.29 28.04
N GLU A 217 -13.97 5.58 28.20
CA GLU A 217 -15.15 6.13 28.89
C GLU A 217 -16.41 6.16 28.00
N VAL A 218 -16.37 5.56 26.81
CA VAL A 218 -17.50 5.47 25.87
C VAL A 218 -18.00 6.85 25.42
N ALA A 219 -17.08 7.77 25.11
CA ALA A 219 -17.43 9.08 24.59
C ALA A 219 -18.35 8.96 23.34
N PRO A 220 -19.42 9.79 23.23
CA PRO A 220 -20.47 9.62 22.20
C PRO A 220 -20.05 10.11 20.80
N TRP A 221 -18.75 10.07 20.47
CA TRP A 221 -18.25 10.67 19.24
C TRP A 221 -18.33 9.73 18.06
N ARG A 222 -19.03 10.18 17.01
CA ARG A 222 -19.11 9.46 15.73
C ARG A 222 -17.79 9.45 14.94
N LYS A 223 -16.90 10.43 15.17
CA LYS A 223 -15.64 10.62 14.44
C LYS A 223 -14.51 11.08 15.38
N PRO A 224 -13.90 10.16 16.15
CA PRO A 224 -12.85 10.49 17.12
C PRO A 224 -11.66 11.23 16.51
N GLY A 225 -11.27 10.94 15.26
CA GLY A 225 -10.15 11.64 14.62
C GLY A 225 -10.44 13.11 14.31
N ALA A 226 -11.72 13.49 14.19
CA ALA A 226 -12.11 14.90 14.08
C ALA A 226 -11.93 15.64 15.41
N VAL A 227 -12.20 14.97 16.54
CA VAL A 227 -11.98 15.52 17.89
C VAL A 227 -10.50 15.72 18.14
N LEU A 228 -9.66 14.74 17.78
CA LEU A 228 -8.21 14.90 17.82
C LEU A 228 -7.74 16.11 17.00
N ALA A 229 -8.20 16.24 15.76
CA ALA A 229 -7.83 17.37 14.91
C ALA A 229 -8.30 18.71 15.48
N ALA A 230 -9.45 18.76 16.15
CA ALA A 230 -9.94 19.98 16.80
C ALA A 230 -9.06 20.37 18.01
N ARG A 231 -8.64 19.39 18.82
CA ARG A 231 -7.76 19.58 19.99
C ARG A 231 -6.35 20.06 19.64
N LEU A 232 -5.91 19.78 18.42
CA LEU A 232 -4.59 20.18 17.93
C LEU A 232 -4.59 21.55 17.24
N ARG A 233 -5.76 22.18 17.03
CA ARG A 233 -5.77 23.54 16.49
C ARG A 233 -5.26 24.51 17.57
N PRO A 234 -4.39 25.46 17.21
CA PRO A 234 -4.06 26.56 18.10
C PRO A 234 -5.36 27.32 18.44
N ALA A 235 -5.50 27.66 19.73
CA ALA A 235 -6.59 28.52 20.22
C ALA A 235 -6.46 29.94 19.65
#